data_AF-A0A1E3KDL4-F1
#
_entry.id   AF-A0A1E3KDL4-F1
#
_cell.length_a   1.000
_cell.length_b   1.000
_cell.length_c   1.000
_cell.angle_alpha   90.00
_cell.angle_beta   90.00
_cell.angle_gamma   90.00
#
_symmetry.space_group_name_H-M   'P 1'
#
loop_
_entity.id
_entity.type
_entity.pdbx_description
1 polymer ?
#
loop_
_entity_poly.entity_id
_entity_poly.type
_entity_poly.pdbx_seq_one_letter_code
_entity_poly.pdbx_strand_id
1 'polypeptide(L)'
;MSVIRPFDPTDVLRFNNINQDPWTATYHNGYYATYALQWPDWCVSVEDAYDPSLKAYMIAKNEPPAPDPQHHGHLTALSITPSHRGLGLARVLMDILERLSAPGEMAGPWDCGHDHSHSHSHEQEEHHHEMIPINAGKDSVDAYFVDLFVRCNNKRATEMYEKMGYSVYRRVVDYYQGMEGVGSNRDELDGFDMRKSMPKDINNRYTRPNGRDILVSPDQVWS
;
A
#
# COMPACT_ATOMS: atom_id res chain seq x y z
N MET A 1 17.45 -1.23 13.06
CA MET A 1 16.58 -0.06 13.31
C MET A 1 16.28 0.49 11.94
N SER A 2 15.03 0.45 11.46
CA SER A 2 14.76 0.85 10.07
C SER A 2 14.53 2.35 9.95
N VAL A 3 15.07 2.96 8.89
CA VAL A 3 14.92 4.38 8.57
C VAL A 3 14.08 4.50 7.30
N ILE A 4 13.00 5.27 7.37
CA ILE A 4 12.14 5.58 6.22
C ILE A 4 12.56 6.93 5.67
N ARG A 5 12.77 7.01 4.35
CA ARG A 5 13.14 8.25 3.65
C ARG A 5 12.41 8.38 2.31
N PRO A 6 12.37 9.58 1.71
CA PRO A 6 11.87 9.75 0.35
C PRO A 6 12.62 8.85 -0.64
N PHE A 7 11.88 8.34 -1.61
CA PHE A 7 12.43 7.51 -2.68
C PHE A 7 13.30 8.33 -3.62
N ASP A 8 14.53 7.88 -3.85
CA ASP A 8 15.43 8.48 -4.83
C ASP A 8 15.38 7.65 -6.13
N PRO A 9 15.24 8.25 -7.32
CA PRO A 9 15.24 7.48 -8.58
C PRO A 9 16.47 6.58 -8.79
N THR A 10 17.61 6.89 -8.16
CA THR A 10 18.82 6.06 -8.20
C THR A 10 18.71 4.80 -7.32
N ASP A 11 17.74 4.73 -6.40
CA ASP A 11 17.46 3.56 -5.56
C ASP A 11 17.11 2.33 -6.40
N VAL A 12 16.54 2.53 -7.60
CA VAL A 12 16.22 1.45 -8.55
C VAL A 12 17.46 0.60 -8.87
N LEU A 13 18.65 1.21 -8.88
CA LEU A 13 19.92 0.51 -9.14
C LEU A 13 20.33 -0.43 -7.99
N ARG A 14 19.70 -0.31 -6.82
CA ARG A 14 19.98 -1.07 -5.60
C ARG A 14 18.87 -2.06 -5.24
N PHE A 15 17.82 -2.17 -6.07
CA PHE A 15 16.68 -3.07 -5.86
C PHE A 15 17.01 -4.57 -5.94
N ASN A 16 18.23 -4.93 -6.34
CA ASN A 16 18.58 -6.30 -6.70
C ASN A 16 18.29 -7.33 -5.60
N ASN A 17 18.28 -6.94 -4.32
CA ASN A 17 17.91 -7.83 -3.20
C ASN A 17 16.40 -7.85 -2.90
N ILE A 18 15.69 -6.74 -3.12
CA ILE A 18 14.25 -6.63 -2.86
C ILE A 18 13.46 -7.35 -3.95
N ASN A 19 13.87 -7.15 -5.22
CA ASN A 19 13.18 -7.69 -6.38
C ASN A 19 13.44 -9.20 -6.62
N GLN A 20 14.24 -9.86 -5.77
CA GLN A 20 14.33 -11.33 -5.77
C GLN A 20 13.06 -12.01 -5.24
N ASP A 21 12.15 -11.25 -4.61
CA ASP A 21 10.88 -11.80 -4.19
C ASP A 21 10.00 -12.13 -5.42
N PRO A 22 9.54 -13.38 -5.59
CA PRO A 22 8.74 -13.80 -6.74
C PRO A 22 7.42 -13.02 -6.91
N TRP A 23 6.95 -12.37 -5.86
CA TRP A 23 5.71 -11.57 -5.88
C TRP A 23 5.94 -10.11 -6.25
N THR A 24 7.20 -9.67 -6.37
CA THR A 24 7.53 -8.27 -6.64
C THR A 24 7.56 -8.01 -8.14
N ALA A 25 6.63 -7.16 -8.59
CA ALA A 25 6.63 -6.64 -9.95
C ALA A 25 7.84 -5.69 -10.15
N THR A 26 8.65 -5.96 -11.17
CA THR A 26 9.73 -5.04 -11.58
C THR A 26 9.31 -4.29 -12.84
N TYR A 27 9.22 -2.96 -12.74
CA TYR A 27 8.91 -2.07 -13.86
C TYR A 27 10.18 -1.52 -14.53
N HIS A 28 10.04 -0.88 -15.70
CA HIS A 28 11.16 -0.20 -16.35
C HIS A 28 11.61 1.04 -15.55
N ASN A 29 12.89 1.41 -15.61
CA ASN A 29 13.44 2.52 -14.82
C ASN A 29 12.69 3.86 -15.01
N GLY A 30 12.27 4.16 -16.25
CA GLY A 30 11.48 5.36 -16.56
C GLY A 30 10.10 5.39 -15.86
N TYR A 31 9.55 4.23 -15.48
CA TYR A 31 8.30 4.14 -14.75
C TYR A 31 8.49 4.68 -13.34
N TYR A 32 9.48 4.15 -12.61
CA TYR A 32 9.82 4.63 -11.26
C TYR A 32 10.17 6.12 -11.25
N ALA A 33 10.92 6.59 -12.25
CA ALA A 33 11.28 8.01 -12.36
C ALA A 33 10.03 8.90 -12.54
N THR A 34 9.05 8.48 -13.34
CA THR A 34 7.79 9.21 -13.52
C THR A 34 7.04 9.37 -12.19
N TYR A 35 6.96 8.29 -11.41
CA TYR A 35 6.30 8.32 -10.10
C TYR A 35 7.01 9.23 -9.10
N ALA A 36 8.35 9.14 -9.01
CA ALA A 36 9.13 9.99 -8.13
C ALA A 36 9.01 11.49 -8.48
N LEU A 37 8.78 11.81 -9.77
CA LEU A 37 8.61 13.19 -10.23
C LEU A 37 7.19 13.71 -10.02
N GLN A 38 6.17 12.89 -10.21
CA GLN A 38 4.76 13.29 -10.10
C GLN A 38 4.25 13.24 -8.66
N TRP A 39 4.66 12.24 -7.89
CA TRP A 39 4.24 12.01 -6.50
C TRP A 39 5.44 11.70 -5.60
N PRO A 40 6.35 12.67 -5.37
CA PRO A 40 7.54 12.45 -4.55
C PRO A 40 7.20 12.02 -3.11
N ASP A 41 6.17 12.60 -2.51
CA ASP A 41 5.79 12.31 -1.11
C ASP A 41 5.09 10.96 -0.95
N TRP A 42 4.60 10.37 -2.04
CA TRP A 42 3.93 9.06 -2.06
C TRP A 42 4.89 7.90 -2.31
N CYS A 43 6.16 8.22 -2.59
CA CYS A 43 7.19 7.24 -2.87
C CYS A 43 8.23 7.26 -1.75
N VAL A 44 8.37 6.14 -1.04
CA VAL A 44 9.31 6.02 0.08
C VAL A 44 10.18 4.78 -0.04
N SER A 45 11.40 4.87 0.46
CA SER A 45 12.32 3.75 0.61
C SER A 45 12.70 3.55 2.08
N VAL A 46 13.04 2.30 2.41
CA VAL A 46 13.41 1.89 3.76
C VAL A 46 14.80 1.29 3.74
N GLU A 47 15.66 1.82 4.59
CA GLU A 47 17.03 1.36 4.82
C GLU A 47 17.19 0.90 6.26
N ASP A 48 18.27 0.17 6.57
CA ASP A 48 18.65 -0.08 7.95
C ASP A 48 19.58 1.04 8.42
N ALA A 49 19.53 1.38 9.72
CA ALA A 49 20.32 2.45 10.30
C ALA A 49 21.84 2.24 10.16
N TYR A 50 22.26 0.98 10.05
CA TYR A 50 23.68 0.58 9.99
C TYR A 50 24.11 0.03 8.63
N ASP A 51 23.15 -0.21 7.73
CA ASP A 51 23.41 -0.79 6.41
C ASP A 51 22.63 -0.01 5.35
N PRO A 52 23.33 0.67 4.41
CA PRO A 52 22.69 1.49 3.37
C PRO A 52 22.00 0.65 2.28
N SER A 53 21.94 -0.67 2.42
CA SER A 53 21.16 -1.49 1.51
C SER A 53 19.66 -1.34 1.76
N LEU A 54 18.93 -1.17 0.67
CA LEU A 54 17.48 -1.06 0.69
C LEU A 54 16.85 -2.33 1.22
N LYS A 55 15.96 -2.19 2.20
CA LYS A 55 15.22 -3.29 2.83
C LYS A 55 13.77 -3.35 2.35
N ALA A 56 13.18 -2.21 2.01
CA ALA A 56 11.84 -2.12 1.44
C ALA A 56 11.66 -0.83 0.63
N TYR A 57 10.61 -0.80 -0.19
CA TYR A 57 10.13 0.43 -0.82
C TYR A 57 8.62 0.38 -0.99
N MET A 58 8.01 1.56 -1.09
CA MET A 58 6.63 1.77 -1.46
C MET A 58 6.57 2.83 -2.56
N ILE A 59 5.91 2.49 -3.67
CA ILE A 59 5.62 3.41 -4.77
C ILE A 59 4.10 3.50 -4.88
N ALA A 60 3.57 4.69 -4.74
CA ALA A 60 2.14 4.97 -4.82
C ALA A 60 1.89 6.25 -5.60
N LYS A 61 0.63 6.46 -5.96
CA LYS A 61 0.15 7.66 -6.67
C LYS A 61 -1.24 8.04 -6.19
N ASN A 62 -1.70 9.23 -6.57
CA ASN A 62 -3.11 9.59 -6.50
C ASN A 62 -3.63 9.95 -7.89
N GLU A 63 -4.71 9.30 -8.33
CA GLU A 63 -5.37 9.55 -9.61
C GLU A 63 -6.85 9.12 -9.55
N PRO A 64 -7.73 9.67 -10.41
CA PRO A 64 -7.59 10.94 -11.15
C PRO A 64 -7.55 12.13 -10.17
N PRO A 65 -7.06 13.33 -10.56
CA PRO A 65 -7.04 14.48 -9.66
C PRO A 65 -8.46 14.88 -9.21
N ALA A 66 -8.59 15.36 -7.97
CA ALA A 66 -9.84 15.92 -7.47
C ALA A 66 -10.34 17.06 -8.41
N PRO A 67 -11.65 17.21 -8.65
CA PRO A 67 -12.77 16.65 -7.88
C PRO A 67 -13.41 15.38 -8.47
N ASP A 68 -12.66 14.56 -9.22
CA ASP A 68 -13.21 13.34 -9.83
C ASP A 68 -13.84 12.41 -8.79
N PRO A 69 -15.04 11.82 -9.02
CA PRO A 69 -15.65 10.89 -8.10
C PRO A 69 -14.79 9.65 -7.83
N GLN A 70 -13.90 9.29 -8.75
CA GLN A 70 -12.94 8.20 -8.59
C GLN A 70 -11.61 8.67 -8.01
N HIS A 71 -11.46 9.88 -7.45
CA HIS A 71 -10.19 10.29 -6.84
C HIS A 71 -9.78 9.34 -5.70
N HIS A 72 -8.69 8.59 -5.90
CA HIS A 72 -8.21 7.58 -4.95
C HIS A 72 -6.68 7.58 -4.85
N GLY A 73 -6.18 7.06 -3.74
CA GLY A 73 -4.78 6.67 -3.60
C GLY A 73 -4.57 5.26 -4.15
N HIS A 74 -3.58 5.06 -5.01
CA HIS A 74 -3.26 3.77 -5.60
C HIS A 74 -1.88 3.30 -5.17
N LEU A 75 -1.82 2.11 -4.55
CA LEU A 75 -0.55 1.45 -4.27
C LEU A 75 -0.09 0.68 -5.51
N THR A 76 0.93 1.21 -6.18
CA THR A 76 1.49 0.59 -7.38
C THR A 76 2.44 -0.56 -7.04
N ALA A 77 3.33 -0.36 -6.07
CA ALA A 77 4.28 -1.38 -5.67
C ALA A 77 4.66 -1.24 -4.19
N LEU A 78 4.63 -2.37 -3.47
CA LEU A 78 5.13 -2.50 -2.12
C LEU A 78 5.94 -3.77 -2.05
N SER A 79 7.22 -3.66 -1.69
CA SER A 79 8.08 -4.83 -1.52
C SER A 79 9.00 -4.69 -0.33
N ILE A 80 9.20 -5.81 0.36
CA ILE A 80 10.02 -5.92 1.57
C ILE A 80 10.88 -7.17 1.43
N THR A 81 12.19 -7.01 1.65
CA THR A 81 13.15 -8.12 1.69
C THR A 81 12.66 -9.22 2.64
N PRO A 82 12.81 -10.51 2.29
CA PRO A 82 12.34 -11.62 3.14
C PRO A 82 12.85 -11.56 4.59
N SER A 83 14.08 -11.07 4.81
CA SER A 83 14.69 -10.93 6.13
C SER A 83 14.05 -9.86 7.02
N HIS A 84 13.31 -8.91 6.44
CA HIS A 84 12.67 -7.80 7.17
C HIS A 84 11.13 -7.92 7.20
N ARG A 85 10.58 -9.08 6.79
CA ARG A 85 9.15 -9.37 6.90
C ARG A 85 8.77 -9.72 8.34
N GLY A 86 7.52 -9.47 8.70
CA GLY A 86 7.00 -9.76 10.04
C GLY A 86 7.37 -8.72 11.11
N LEU A 87 8.10 -7.66 10.74
CA LEU A 87 8.49 -6.57 11.64
C LEU A 87 7.49 -5.39 11.64
N GLY A 88 6.33 -5.54 11.01
CA GLY A 88 5.33 -4.47 10.91
C GLY A 88 5.62 -3.39 9.86
N LEU A 89 6.74 -3.44 9.13
CA LEU A 89 7.10 -2.45 8.10
C LEU A 89 6.00 -2.23 7.05
N ALA A 90 5.36 -3.30 6.58
CA ALA A 90 4.24 -3.19 5.63
C ALA A 90 3.10 -2.34 6.20
N ARG A 91 2.78 -2.52 7.50
CA ARG A 91 1.73 -1.76 8.17
C ARG A 91 2.08 -0.27 8.25
N VAL A 92 3.34 0.05 8.55
CA VAL A 92 3.81 1.44 8.60
C VAL A 92 3.75 2.10 7.23
N LEU A 93 4.19 1.42 6.18
CA LEU A 93 4.14 1.94 4.82
C LEU A 93 2.69 2.17 4.35
N MET A 94 1.79 1.22 4.62
CA MET A 94 0.37 1.39 4.33
C MET A 94 -0.27 2.50 5.16
N ASP A 95 0.11 2.68 6.43
CA ASP A 95 -0.36 3.80 7.27
C ASP A 95 0.06 5.15 6.69
N ILE A 96 1.28 5.26 6.14
CA ILE A 96 1.72 6.47 5.42
C ILE A 96 0.82 6.73 4.20
N LEU A 97 0.55 5.70 3.38
CA LEU A 97 -0.33 5.84 2.21
C LEU A 97 -1.75 6.27 2.60
N GLU A 98 -2.30 5.67 3.64
CA GLU A 98 -3.64 5.99 4.15
C GLU A 98 -3.70 7.44 4.68
N ARG A 99 -2.66 7.91 5.38
CA ARG A 99 -2.59 9.30 5.85
C ARG A 99 -2.48 10.31 4.71
N LEU A 100 -1.71 10.01 3.67
CA LEU A 100 -1.63 10.84 2.47
C LEU A 100 -2.97 10.87 1.71
N SER A 101 -3.75 9.80 1.80
CA SER A 101 -5.06 9.70 1.17
C SER A 101 -6.19 10.31 2.00
N ALA A 102 -6.05 10.35 3.33
CA ALA A 102 -7.00 10.95 4.26
C ALA A 102 -7.03 12.49 4.14
N PRO A 103 -8.05 13.18 4.69
CA PRO A 103 -8.05 14.64 4.77
C PRO A 103 -6.98 15.17 5.74
N GLY A 104 -6.31 16.26 5.36
CA GLY A 104 -5.14 16.84 6.07
C GLY A 104 -5.39 17.36 7.48
N GLU A 105 -6.65 17.38 7.95
CA GLU A 105 -7.01 17.83 9.30
C GLU A 105 -7.05 16.68 10.34
N MET A 106 -6.84 15.43 9.93
CA MET A 106 -6.75 14.29 10.85
C MET A 106 -5.32 14.11 11.41
N ALA A 107 -4.80 15.15 12.05
CA ALA A 107 -3.60 15.10 12.90
C ALA A 107 -3.95 14.82 14.38
N GLY A 108 -5.02 14.06 14.62
CA GLY A 108 -5.30 13.45 15.92
C GLY A 108 -4.77 12.01 15.95
N PRO A 109 -4.41 11.46 17.13
CA PRO A 109 -4.11 10.03 17.25
C PRO A 109 -5.31 9.23 16.74
N TRP A 110 -5.12 8.48 15.66
CA TRP A 110 -6.12 7.53 15.20
C TRP A 110 -6.14 6.39 16.20
N ASP A 111 -7.14 6.41 17.07
CA ASP A 111 -7.38 5.37 18.05
C ASP A 111 -7.71 4.09 17.29
N CYS A 112 -6.73 3.18 17.19
CA CYS A 112 -6.92 1.86 16.61
C CYS A 112 -7.71 1.02 17.62
N GLY A 113 -9.01 1.31 17.73
CA GLY A 113 -9.92 0.69 18.68
C GLY A 113 -9.85 -0.84 18.63
N HIS A 114 -9.11 -1.41 19.58
CA HIS A 114 -9.32 -2.76 20.08
C HIS A 114 -10.03 -2.60 21.42
N ASP A 115 -11.33 -2.92 21.42
CA ASP A 115 -12.10 -3.12 22.64
C ASP A 115 -11.51 -4.33 23.39
N HIS A 116 -10.66 -4.06 24.37
CA HIS A 116 -10.34 -5.00 25.43
C HIS A 116 -10.56 -4.33 26.77
N SER A 117 -11.79 -4.46 27.27
CA SER A 117 -12.14 -4.25 28.65
C SER A 117 -11.40 -5.25 29.54
N HIS A 118 -10.22 -4.91 30.03
CA HIS A 118 -9.66 -5.53 31.23
C HIS A 118 -8.86 -4.52 32.05
N SER A 119 -9.47 -4.13 33.17
CA SER A 119 -8.84 -3.42 34.27
C SER A 119 -7.69 -4.23 34.86
N HIS A 120 -6.46 -3.75 34.74
CA HIS A 120 -5.41 -4.00 35.74
C HIS A 120 -4.32 -2.94 35.63
N SER A 121 -4.17 -2.17 36.71
CA SER A 121 -3.11 -1.22 36.96
C SER A 121 -1.77 -1.95 37.09
N HIS A 122 -0.86 -1.72 36.15
CA HIS A 122 0.56 -1.97 36.35
C HIS A 122 1.36 -0.98 35.51
N GLU A 123 2.14 -0.15 36.18
CA GLU A 123 3.11 0.77 35.57
C GLU A 123 4.16 -0.05 34.81
N GLN A 124 4.19 0.07 33.49
CA GLN A 124 5.30 -0.34 32.64
C GLN A 124 5.61 0.81 31.69
N GLU A 125 6.89 1.17 31.64
CA GLU A 125 7.46 2.22 30.80
C GLU A 125 7.03 2.03 29.34
N GLU A 126 6.26 3.00 28.84
CA GLU A 126 5.88 3.05 27.43
C GLU A 126 7.12 3.37 26.60
N HIS A 127 7.57 2.41 25.79
CA HIS A 127 8.46 2.70 24.68
C HIS A 127 7.67 3.53 23.65
N HIS A 128 7.73 4.85 23.79
CA HIS A 128 7.21 5.79 22.81
C HIS A 128 7.92 5.53 21.47
N HIS A 129 7.25 4.84 20.55
CA HIS A 129 7.53 4.99 19.13
C HIS A 129 7.23 6.45 18.77
N GLU A 130 8.26 7.28 18.69
CA GLU A 130 8.15 8.58 18.03
C GLU A 130 7.68 8.34 16.61
N MET A 131 6.38 8.58 16.38
CA MET A 131 5.85 8.68 15.03
C MET A 131 6.49 9.90 14.38
N ILE A 132 7.17 9.67 13.26
CA ILE A 132 7.73 10.72 12.43
C ILE A 132 6.58 11.68 12.08
N PRO A 133 6.71 12.99 12.36
CA PRO A 133 5.74 13.96 11.89
C PRO A 133 5.97 14.09 10.38
N ILE A 134 5.31 13.24 9.60
CA ILE A 134 5.00 13.61 8.22
C ILE A 134 4.14 14.87 8.32
N ASN A 135 4.46 15.89 7.55
CA ASN A 135 3.72 17.16 7.51
C ASN A 135 2.38 16.92 6.79
N ALA A 136 1.54 16.04 7.36
CA ALA A 136 0.34 15.46 6.76
C ALA A 136 -0.68 16.51 6.33
N GLY A 137 -0.59 17.73 6.88
CA GLY A 137 -1.50 18.82 6.53
C GLY A 137 -1.29 19.46 5.16
N LYS A 138 -0.16 19.20 4.46
CA LYS A 138 0.11 19.83 3.15
C LYS A 138 -0.02 18.90 1.95
N ASP A 139 0.25 17.61 2.14
CA ASP A 139 0.37 16.63 1.04
C ASP A 139 -0.78 15.61 1.03
N SER A 140 -1.75 15.77 1.95
CA SER A 140 -3.00 15.02 1.97
C SER A 140 -3.91 15.38 0.79
N VAL A 141 -4.51 14.39 0.14
CA VAL A 141 -5.33 14.64 -1.06
C VAL A 141 -6.84 14.48 -0.86
N ASP A 142 -7.29 14.06 0.32
CA ASP A 142 -8.71 13.82 0.61
C ASP A 142 -9.38 12.94 -0.47
N ALA A 143 -8.89 11.70 -0.55
CA ALA A 143 -9.34 10.69 -1.49
C ALA A 143 -10.59 9.96 -1.01
N TYR A 144 -11.35 9.35 -1.91
CA TYR A 144 -12.52 8.54 -1.54
C TYR A 144 -12.13 7.17 -0.98
N PHE A 145 -11.07 6.57 -1.51
CA PHE A 145 -10.60 5.24 -1.10
C PHE A 145 -9.11 5.10 -1.43
N VAL A 146 -8.52 4.03 -0.90
CA VAL A 146 -7.20 3.54 -1.31
C VAL A 146 -7.39 2.18 -1.95
N ASP A 147 -6.77 1.96 -3.11
CA ASP A 147 -6.79 0.68 -3.81
C ASP A 147 -5.40 0.10 -4.10
N LEU A 148 -5.40 -1.18 -4.46
CA LEU A 148 -4.22 -1.94 -4.85
C LEU A 148 -4.62 -3.19 -5.63
N PHE A 149 -3.71 -3.69 -6.45
CA PHE A 149 -3.85 -5.00 -7.10
C PHE A 149 -2.94 -6.03 -6.44
N VAL A 150 -3.49 -7.18 -6.10
CA VAL A 150 -2.75 -8.33 -5.56
C VAL A 150 -3.07 -9.60 -6.32
N ARG A 151 -2.08 -10.45 -6.59
CA ARG A 151 -2.31 -11.76 -7.23
C ARG A 151 -3.19 -12.64 -6.35
N CYS A 152 -4.14 -13.35 -6.96
CA CYS A 152 -5.08 -14.20 -6.20
C CYS A 152 -4.38 -15.31 -5.40
N ASN A 153 -3.25 -15.82 -5.91
CA ASN A 153 -2.44 -16.84 -5.25
C ASN A 153 -1.53 -16.30 -4.12
N ASN A 154 -1.35 -14.99 -3.97
CA ASN A 154 -0.52 -14.40 -2.91
C ASN A 154 -1.28 -14.26 -1.60
N LYS A 155 -1.60 -15.41 -0.98
CA LYS A 155 -2.39 -15.49 0.26
C LYS A 155 -1.82 -14.65 1.40
N ARG A 156 -0.49 -14.57 1.51
CA ARG A 156 0.20 -13.80 2.56
C ARG A 156 -0.11 -12.31 2.46
N ALA A 157 -0.08 -11.75 1.24
CA ALA A 157 -0.41 -10.35 1.02
C ALA A 157 -1.92 -10.11 1.18
N THR A 158 -2.76 -10.98 0.63
CA THR A 158 -4.23 -10.86 0.75
C THR A 158 -4.67 -10.84 2.22
N GLU A 159 -4.21 -11.80 3.03
CA GLU A 159 -4.53 -11.84 4.47
C GLU A 159 -3.98 -10.63 5.23
N MET A 160 -2.82 -10.11 4.82
CA MET A 160 -2.23 -8.92 5.42
C MET A 160 -3.12 -7.69 5.17
N TYR A 161 -3.55 -7.47 3.93
CA TYR A 161 -4.42 -6.35 3.58
C TYR A 161 -5.80 -6.47 4.21
N GLU A 162 -6.38 -7.67 4.27
CA GLU A 162 -7.66 -7.92 4.96
C GLU A 162 -7.59 -7.54 6.45
N LYS A 163 -6.49 -7.88 7.12
CA LYS A 163 -6.24 -7.46 8.52
C LYS A 163 -6.07 -5.95 8.70
N MET A 164 -5.75 -5.22 7.63
CA MET A 164 -5.66 -3.75 7.62
C MET A 164 -7.00 -3.08 7.25
N GLY A 165 -8.05 -3.87 6.99
CA GLY A 165 -9.39 -3.37 6.64
C GLY A 165 -9.65 -3.22 5.14
N TYR A 166 -8.76 -3.74 4.29
CA TYR A 166 -9.03 -3.80 2.85
C TYR A 166 -10.01 -4.93 2.54
N SER A 167 -10.91 -4.67 1.61
CA SER A 167 -11.86 -5.65 1.10
C SER A 167 -11.65 -5.85 -0.40
N VAL A 168 -11.87 -7.05 -0.92
CA VAL A 168 -11.83 -7.26 -2.36
C VAL A 168 -12.99 -6.50 -2.98
N TYR A 169 -12.68 -5.53 -3.83
CA TYR A 169 -13.65 -4.90 -4.71
C TYR A 169 -13.89 -5.85 -5.87
N ARG A 170 -12.98 -6.06 -6.82
CA ARG A 170 -13.24 -6.94 -7.99
C ARG A 170 -12.13 -7.95 -8.21
N ARG A 171 -12.45 -9.03 -8.91
CA ARG A 171 -11.47 -9.95 -9.49
C ARG A 171 -11.27 -9.59 -10.96
N VAL A 172 -10.08 -9.13 -11.29
CA VAL A 172 -9.68 -8.79 -12.66
C VAL A 172 -9.06 -10.02 -13.29
N VAL A 173 -9.72 -10.54 -14.31
CA VAL A 173 -9.30 -11.75 -15.02
C VAL A 173 -8.09 -11.44 -15.88
N ASP A 174 -7.10 -12.33 -15.88
CA ASP A 174 -5.88 -12.22 -16.72
C ASP A 174 -5.08 -10.91 -16.51
N TYR A 175 -5.22 -10.25 -15.37
CA TYR A 175 -4.54 -8.97 -15.08
C TYR A 175 -3.01 -9.06 -15.14
N TYR A 176 -2.44 -10.16 -14.68
CA TYR A 176 -0.98 -10.39 -14.67
C TYR A 176 -0.50 -11.20 -15.88
N GLN A 177 -1.33 -11.34 -16.92
CA GLN A 177 -0.95 -12.05 -18.14
C GLN A 177 0.30 -11.42 -18.78
N GLY A 178 1.28 -12.26 -19.12
CA GLY A 178 2.53 -11.83 -19.76
C GLY A 178 3.61 -11.33 -18.79
N MET A 179 3.36 -11.36 -17.47
CA MET A 179 4.39 -11.04 -16.47
C MET A 179 5.26 -12.27 -16.18
N GLU A 180 6.58 -12.09 -16.06
CA GLU A 180 7.50 -13.18 -15.75
C GLU A 180 7.16 -13.85 -14.40
N GLY A 181 7.34 -15.18 -14.33
CA GLY A 181 7.05 -15.96 -13.13
C GLY A 181 5.56 -16.18 -12.83
N VAL A 182 4.66 -15.79 -13.73
CA VAL A 182 3.24 -16.16 -13.67
C VAL A 182 3.04 -17.48 -14.41
N GLY A 183 2.48 -18.48 -13.73
CA GLY A 183 2.14 -19.74 -14.37
C GLY A 183 0.86 -19.64 -15.20
N SER A 184 0.38 -20.77 -15.72
CA SER A 184 -0.74 -20.82 -16.66
C SER A 184 -2.10 -20.99 -15.98
N ASN A 185 -2.17 -21.02 -14.64
CA ASN A 185 -3.43 -21.24 -13.94
C ASN A 185 -4.21 -19.93 -13.76
N ARG A 186 -5.55 -20.01 -13.77
CA ARG A 186 -6.45 -18.83 -13.63
C ARG A 186 -6.14 -18.00 -12.38
N ASP A 187 -5.89 -18.65 -11.25
CA ASP A 187 -5.58 -17.94 -9.99
C ASP A 187 -4.19 -17.29 -9.97
N GLU A 188 -3.30 -17.65 -10.91
CA GLU A 188 -1.97 -17.05 -11.05
C GLU A 188 -2.01 -15.82 -11.95
N LEU A 189 -2.90 -15.83 -12.94
CA LEU A 189 -3.11 -14.75 -13.91
C LEU A 189 -4.05 -13.66 -13.39
N ASP A 190 -5.04 -14.04 -12.57
CA ASP A 190 -6.03 -13.12 -12.03
C ASP A 190 -5.50 -12.26 -10.88
N GLY A 191 -5.98 -11.01 -10.80
CA GLY A 191 -5.69 -10.08 -9.71
C GLY A 191 -6.94 -9.70 -8.92
N PHE A 192 -6.82 -9.52 -7.61
CA PHE A 192 -7.82 -8.85 -6.80
C PHE A 192 -7.51 -7.36 -6.74
N ASP A 193 -8.48 -6.54 -7.16
CA ASP A 193 -8.58 -5.11 -6.84
C ASP A 193 -9.12 -5.03 -5.42
N MET A 194 -8.27 -4.67 -4.47
CA MET A 194 -8.62 -4.52 -3.06
C MET A 194 -8.73 -3.04 -2.70
N ARG A 195 -9.76 -2.68 -1.95
CA ARG A 195 -10.07 -1.30 -1.59
C ARG A 195 -10.34 -1.12 -0.10
N LYS A 196 -9.97 0.05 0.39
CA LYS A 196 -10.33 0.56 1.72
C LYS A 196 -10.92 1.96 1.57
N SER A 197 -12.17 2.14 2.00
CA SER A 197 -12.84 3.45 1.99
C SER A 197 -12.16 4.41 2.96
N MET A 198 -11.95 5.64 2.52
CA MET A 198 -11.43 6.75 3.33
C MET A 198 -12.61 7.57 3.91
N PRO A 199 -12.38 8.47 4.89
CA PRO A 199 -13.46 9.22 5.56
C PRO A 199 -14.40 10.00 4.63
N LYS A 200 -13.92 10.38 3.44
CA LYS A 200 -14.71 11.06 2.41
C LYS A 200 -15.82 10.19 1.82
N ASP A 201 -15.66 8.87 1.79
CA ASP A 201 -16.65 7.92 1.29
C ASP A 201 -17.69 7.56 2.37
N ILE A 202 -18.52 8.54 2.73
CA ILE A 202 -19.57 8.42 3.75
C ILE A 202 -20.55 7.27 3.45
N ASN A 203 -20.74 6.96 2.16
CA ASN A 203 -21.71 5.97 1.70
C ASN A 203 -21.11 4.58 1.46
N ASN A 204 -19.81 4.39 1.69
CA ASN A 204 -19.09 3.13 1.40
C ASN A 204 -19.34 2.62 -0.03
N ARG A 205 -19.35 3.52 -1.02
CA ARG A 205 -19.63 3.14 -2.43
C ARG A 205 -18.51 2.33 -3.06
N TYR A 206 -17.30 2.45 -2.53
CA TYR A 206 -16.10 1.87 -3.11
C TYR A 206 -15.63 0.59 -2.41
N THR A 207 -16.42 0.07 -1.48
CA THR A 207 -16.20 -1.24 -0.85
C THR A 207 -17.43 -2.13 -1.05
N ARG A 208 -17.23 -3.45 -1.08
CA ARG A 208 -18.35 -4.40 -1.23
C ARG A 208 -18.02 -5.77 -0.64
N PRO A 209 -19.03 -6.49 -0.10
CA PRO A 209 -18.81 -7.77 0.58
C PRO A 209 -18.58 -8.96 -0.37
N ASN A 210 -19.15 -8.93 -1.57
CA ASN A 210 -19.11 -10.05 -2.54
C ASN A 210 -18.14 -9.81 -3.70
N GLY A 211 -17.07 -9.05 -3.48
CA GLY A 211 -16.22 -8.58 -4.56
C GLY A 211 -15.37 -9.63 -5.26
N ARG A 212 -15.07 -10.75 -4.58
CA ARG A 212 -14.32 -11.88 -5.15
C ARG A 212 -15.07 -12.57 -6.29
N ASP A 213 -16.40 -12.52 -6.28
CA ASP A 213 -17.27 -13.18 -7.27
C ASP A 213 -17.50 -12.33 -8.52
N ILE A 214 -17.12 -11.05 -8.46
CA ILE A 214 -17.35 -10.10 -9.56
C ILE A 214 -16.10 -10.08 -10.44
N LEU A 215 -16.22 -10.78 -11.57
CA LEU A 215 -15.21 -10.91 -12.60
C LEU A 215 -15.31 -9.75 -13.59
N VAL A 216 -14.20 -9.07 -13.83
CA VAL A 216 -14.07 -8.03 -14.87
C VAL A 216 -12.86 -8.31 -15.76
N SER A 217 -12.90 -7.82 -16.99
CA SER A 217 -11.72 -7.83 -17.86
C SER A 217 -10.81 -6.63 -17.54
N PRO A 218 -9.50 -6.67 -17.88
CA PRO A 218 -8.58 -5.55 -17.68
C PRO A 218 -9.02 -4.26 -18.38
N ASP A 219 -9.70 -4.38 -19.53
CA ASP A 219 -10.21 -3.22 -20.28
C ASP A 219 -11.27 -2.42 -19.50
N GLN A 220 -11.98 -3.07 -18.58
CA GLN A 220 -13.00 -2.45 -17.72
C GLN A 220 -12.41 -1.83 -16.44
N VAL A 221 -11.09 -1.94 -16.26
CA VAL A 221 -10.39 -1.37 -15.09
C VAL A 221 -10.11 0.11 -15.30
N TRP A 222 -9.76 0.50 -16.54
CA TRP A 222 -9.28 1.83 -16.92
C TRP A 222 -10.31 2.66 -17.71
N SER A 223 -11.53 2.13 -17.88
CA SER A 223 -12.64 2.72 -18.65
C SER A 223 -13.53 3.64 -17.84
#